data_AF-A0A4S1XE91-F1
#
_entry.id   AF-A0A4S1XE91-F1
#
_cell.length_a   1.000
_cell.length_b   1.000
_cell.length_c   1.000
_cell.angle_alpha   90.00
_cell.angle_beta   90.00
_cell.angle_gamma   90.00
#
_symmetry.space_group_name_H-M   'P 1'
#
loop_
_entity.id
_entity.type
_entity.pdbx_description
1 polymer ?
#
loop_
_entity_poly.entity_id
_entity_poly.type
_entity_poly.pdbx_seq_one_letter_code
_entity_poly.pdbx_strand_id
1 'polypeptide(L)'
;MLRIANDGDKAVTIHNPGDYRPTEGWEFSREAYRVAALRSFHFLEMTLRADGSEIEPADIRTRADHLVGLPVALAPGANLQIHIPLHEFYDLMPGIEYSLALTYGDDSARVSAITQVRCP
;
A
#
# COMPACT_ATOMS: atom_id res chain seq x y z
N MET A 1 -2.90 -8.17 -0.04
CA MET A 1 -2.53 -7.73 1.32
C MET A 1 -1.01 -7.57 1.38
N LEU A 2 -0.52 -6.46 1.93
CA LEU A 2 0.90 -6.24 2.24
C LEU A 2 1.15 -6.63 3.70
N ARG A 3 2.20 -7.43 3.94
CA ARG A 3 2.67 -7.81 5.29
C ARG A 3 4.12 -7.38 5.45
N ILE A 4 4.38 -6.57 6.46
CA ILE A 4 5.73 -6.16 6.86
C ILE A 4 6.03 -6.83 8.19
N ALA A 5 7.08 -7.64 8.26
CA ALA A 5 7.49 -8.31 9.49
C ALA A 5 8.85 -7.77 9.94
N ASN A 6 8.99 -7.53 11.25
CA ASN A 6 10.29 -7.25 11.83
C ASN A 6 10.88 -8.53 12.42
N ASP A 7 11.66 -9.23 11.62
CA ASP A 7 12.36 -10.45 12.04
C ASP A 7 13.73 -10.16 12.72
N GLY A 8 14.03 -8.88 12.97
CA GLY A 8 15.23 -8.44 13.67
C GLY A 8 15.12 -8.50 15.19
N ASP A 9 16.20 -8.14 15.86
CA ASP A 9 16.32 -8.10 17.34
C ASP A 9 16.00 -6.72 17.94
N LYS A 10 15.76 -5.70 17.09
CA LYS A 10 15.51 -4.31 17.48
C LYS A 10 14.20 -3.80 16.88
N ALA A 11 13.57 -2.85 17.57
CA ALA A 11 12.42 -2.15 17.01
C ALA A 11 12.83 -1.34 15.78
N VAL A 12 11.98 -1.36 14.76
CA VAL A 12 12.17 -0.58 13.52
C VAL A 12 11.05 0.44 13.39
N THR A 13 11.41 1.63 12.94
CA THR A 13 10.48 2.72 12.70
C THR A 13 9.86 2.54 11.32
N ILE A 14 8.53 2.51 11.23
CA ILE A 14 7.80 2.33 9.97
C ILE A 14 6.75 3.41 9.75
N HIS A 15 6.50 3.74 8.49
CA HIS A 15 5.48 4.69 8.10
C HIS A 15 4.10 4.00 7.97
N ASN A 16 3.26 4.11 8.99
CA ASN A 16 1.86 3.72 8.95
C ASN A 16 0.87 4.87 9.24
N PRO A 17 0.04 5.35 8.27
CA PRO A 17 -0.93 6.43 8.48
C PRO A 17 -2.03 6.12 9.53
N GLY A 18 -2.05 4.88 10.05
CA GLY A 18 -3.02 4.45 11.04
C GLY A 18 -4.42 4.28 10.45
N ASP A 19 -5.40 4.22 11.35
CA ASP A 19 -6.81 3.96 11.06
C ASP A 19 -7.64 5.27 11.03
N TYR A 20 -7.07 6.30 10.41
CA TYR A 20 -7.67 7.64 10.43
C TYR A 20 -8.90 7.72 9.51
N ARG A 21 -9.90 8.53 9.91
CA ARG A 21 -11.06 8.81 9.07
C ARG A 21 -10.63 9.74 7.93
N PRO A 22 -10.81 9.35 6.66
CA PRO A 22 -10.50 10.23 5.54
C PRO A 22 -11.19 11.59 5.65
N THR A 23 -10.54 12.64 5.15
CA THR A 23 -11.21 13.89 4.74
C THR A 23 -12.05 13.62 3.46
N GLU A 24 -13.04 14.46 3.20
CA GLU A 24 -14.12 14.31 2.20
C GLU A 24 -13.75 13.52 0.90
N GLY A 25 -14.67 12.66 0.43
CA GLY A 25 -14.53 11.91 -0.84
C GLY A 25 -14.00 10.47 -0.71
N TRP A 26 -13.55 10.06 0.47
CA TRP A 26 -13.07 8.70 0.77
C TRP A 26 -13.85 8.03 1.90
N GLU A 27 -15.02 8.58 2.24
CA GLU A 27 -15.83 8.26 3.42
C GLU A 27 -16.18 6.77 3.56
N PHE A 28 -16.10 6.03 2.45
CA PHE A 28 -16.47 4.62 2.36
C PHE A 28 -15.28 3.65 2.28
N SER A 29 -14.01 4.11 2.16
CA SER A 29 -12.86 3.24 1.94
C SER A 29 -11.61 3.64 2.74
N ARG A 30 -11.59 3.31 4.05
CA ARG A 30 -10.47 3.59 4.96
C ARG A 30 -9.15 2.96 4.51
N GLU A 31 -9.23 1.74 3.97
CA GLU A 31 -8.07 1.00 3.49
C GLU A 31 -7.45 1.67 2.27
N ALA A 32 -8.30 2.15 1.34
CA ALA A 32 -7.83 2.88 0.17
C ALA A 32 -7.22 4.22 0.56
N TYR A 33 -7.78 4.95 1.54
CA TYR A 33 -7.16 6.17 2.07
C TYR A 33 -5.75 5.89 2.61
N ARG A 34 -5.58 4.84 3.41
CA ARG A 34 -4.28 4.47 3.98
C ARG A 34 -3.24 4.17 2.89
N VAL A 35 -3.63 3.45 1.84
CA VAL A 35 -2.78 3.17 0.68
C VAL A 35 -2.49 4.45 -0.10
N ALA A 36 -3.49 5.30 -0.33
CA ALA A 36 -3.33 6.57 -1.02
C ALA A 36 -2.34 7.48 -0.29
N ALA A 37 -2.46 7.63 1.04
CA ALA A 37 -1.54 8.43 1.84
C ALA A 37 -0.09 7.89 1.77
N LEU A 38 0.11 6.57 1.84
CA LEU A 38 1.45 5.99 1.67
C LEU A 38 2.03 6.29 0.29
N ARG A 39 1.21 6.27 -0.76
CA ARG A 39 1.63 6.61 -2.14
C ARG A 39 1.93 8.10 -2.29
N SER A 40 1.10 8.99 -1.74
CA SER A 40 1.27 10.45 -1.82
C SER A 40 2.59 10.93 -1.22
N PHE A 41 3.08 10.22 -0.21
CA PHE A 41 4.34 10.53 0.47
C PHE A 41 5.49 9.61 0.06
N HIS A 42 5.34 8.89 -1.06
CA HIS A 42 6.38 8.04 -1.66
C HIS A 42 6.89 6.89 -0.77
N PHE A 43 6.12 6.50 0.26
CA PHE A 43 6.42 5.34 1.12
C PHE A 43 5.93 4.02 0.53
N LEU A 44 5.02 4.07 -0.44
CA LEU A 44 4.50 2.90 -1.14
C LEU A 44 4.46 3.17 -2.64
N GLU A 45 5.07 2.27 -3.40
CA GLU A 45 4.96 2.20 -4.84
C GLU A 45 4.24 0.91 -5.21
N MET A 46 3.39 0.97 -6.23
CA MET A 46 2.64 -0.16 -6.73
C MET A 46 2.75 -0.19 -8.25
N THR A 47 3.11 -1.35 -8.79
CA THR A 47 3.13 -1.60 -10.23
C THR A 47 2.32 -2.86 -10.48
N LEU A 48 1.29 -2.74 -11.31
CA LEU A 48 0.44 -3.86 -11.71
C LEU A 48 0.75 -4.22 -13.16
N ARG A 49 0.85 -5.52 -13.46
CA ARG A 49 1.04 -6.03 -14.81
C ARG A 49 0.03 -7.12 -15.14
N ALA A 50 -0.41 -7.16 -16.40
CA ALA A 50 -1.16 -8.28 -16.98
C ALA A 50 -0.50 -8.69 -18.30
N ASP A 51 -0.33 -9.99 -18.53
CA ASP A 51 0.30 -10.53 -19.76
C ASP A 51 1.66 -9.91 -20.11
N GLY A 52 2.40 -9.46 -19.09
CA GLY A 52 3.71 -8.80 -19.23
C GLY A 52 3.66 -7.30 -19.49
N SER A 53 2.48 -6.72 -19.72
CA SER A 53 2.27 -5.27 -19.89
C SER A 53 1.89 -4.60 -18.57
N GLU A 54 2.38 -3.39 -18.35
CA GLU A 54 2.02 -2.55 -17.20
C GLU A 54 0.61 -1.97 -17.38
N ILE A 55 -0.17 -2.03 -16.30
CA ILE A 55 -1.52 -1.46 -16.23
C ILE A 55 -1.43 -0.10 -15.57
N GLU A 56 -1.90 0.92 -16.27
CA GLU A 56 -1.96 2.27 -15.73
C GLU A 56 -2.94 2.34 -14.56
N PRO A 57 -2.59 3.04 -13.46
CA PRO A 57 -3.52 3.28 -12.36
C PRO A 57 -4.76 4.04 -12.85
N ALA A 58 -5.92 3.71 -12.27
CA ALA A 58 -7.13 4.50 -12.44
C ALA A 58 -6.95 5.91 -11.85
N ASP A 59 -7.72 6.87 -12.37
CA ASP A 59 -7.67 8.33 -12.08
C ASP A 59 -8.16 8.70 -10.65
N ILE A 60 -7.80 7.90 -9.64
CA ILE A 60 -7.95 8.27 -8.25
C ILE A 60 -6.99 9.41 -7.92
N ARG A 61 -7.57 10.54 -7.49
CA ARG A 61 -6.81 11.62 -6.87
C ARG A 61 -6.29 11.16 -5.51
N THR A 62 -5.11 10.56 -5.51
CA THR A 62 -4.33 10.22 -4.30
C THR A 62 -3.73 11.49 -3.67
N ARG A 63 -4.54 12.52 -3.42
CA ARG A 63 -4.11 13.71 -2.70
C ARG A 63 -4.66 13.63 -1.28
N ALA A 64 -4.14 12.66 -0.52
CA ALA A 64 -4.25 12.75 0.94
C ALA A 64 -3.33 13.88 1.39
N ASP A 65 -3.90 14.89 2.05
CA ASP A 65 -3.22 16.11 2.50
C ASP A 65 -2.71 16.03 3.94
N HIS A 66 -2.97 14.92 4.62
CA HIS A 66 -2.64 14.74 6.02
C HIS A 66 -2.00 13.37 6.29
N LEU A 67 -0.80 13.39 6.87
CA LEU A 67 -0.23 12.27 7.62
C LEU A 67 -0.29 12.63 9.10
N VAL A 68 -1.17 11.97 9.85
CA VAL A 68 -1.23 12.14 11.31
C VAL A 68 -0.75 10.83 11.95
N GLY A 69 0.19 10.92 12.90
CA GLY A 69 0.63 9.76 13.69
C GLY A 69 1.80 8.95 13.10
N LEU A 70 2.69 9.59 12.34
CA LEU A 70 3.92 8.98 11.84
C LEU A 70 5.18 9.51 12.53
N PRO A 71 6.20 8.64 12.75
CA PRO A 71 6.25 7.20 12.46
C PRO A 71 5.91 6.28 13.66
N VAL A 72 5.61 4.99 13.42
CA VAL A 72 5.30 4.00 14.47
C VAL A 72 6.45 3.00 14.67
N ALA A 73 6.67 2.54 15.90
CA ALA A 73 7.67 1.52 16.20
C ALA A 73 7.08 0.11 16.02
N LEU A 74 7.69 -0.70 15.14
CA LEU A 74 7.39 -2.11 14.99
C LEU A 74 8.38 -2.93 15.81
N ALA A 75 7.90 -3.52 16.92
CA ALA A 75 8.72 -4.33 17.82
C ALA A 75 9.29 -5.59 17.14
N PRO A 76 10.39 -6.18 17.66
CA PRO A 76 10.88 -7.49 17.23
C PRO A 76 9.76 -8.55 17.22
N GLY A 77 9.66 -9.31 16.13
CA GLY A 77 8.64 -10.34 15.91
C GLY A 77 7.23 -9.81 15.60
N ALA A 78 7.00 -8.49 15.67
CA ALA A 78 5.72 -7.91 15.30
C ALA A 78 5.56 -7.83 13.78
N ASN A 79 4.31 -7.81 13.33
CA ASN A 79 3.98 -7.57 11.92
C ASN A 79 2.95 -6.45 11.76
N LEU A 80 3.09 -5.70 10.68
CA LEU A 80 2.09 -4.78 10.19
C LEU A 80 1.40 -5.39 8.97
N GLN A 81 0.07 -5.33 8.97
CA GLN A 81 -0.75 -5.73 7.83
C GLN A 81 -1.45 -4.49 7.25
N ILE A 82 -1.36 -4.35 5.93
CA ILE A 82 -2.02 -3.30 5.17
C ILE A 82 -2.84 -3.96 4.07
N HIS A 83 -4.16 -3.79 4.11
CA HIS A 83 -5.01 -4.25 3.03
C HIS A 83 -4.82 -3.32 1.82
N ILE A 84 -4.66 -3.91 0.64
CA ILE A 84 -4.43 -3.18 -0.62
C ILE A 84 -5.66 -3.41 -1.49
N PRO A 85 -6.64 -2.50 -1.50
CA PRO A 85 -7.84 -2.63 -2.31
C PRO A 85 -7.52 -2.26 -3.77
N LEU A 86 -6.92 -3.18 -4.52
CA LEU A 86 -6.44 -2.92 -5.89
C LEU A 86 -7.53 -2.40 -6.84
N HIS A 87 -8.78 -2.83 -6.67
CA HIS A 87 -9.92 -2.41 -7.48
C HIS A 87 -10.24 -0.91 -7.36
N GLU A 88 -9.79 -0.26 -6.28
CA GLU A 88 -9.89 1.19 -6.14
C GLU A 88 -8.85 1.85 -7.05
N PHE A 89 -7.64 1.29 -7.17
CA PHE A 89 -6.51 1.92 -7.85
C PHE A 89 -6.31 1.50 -9.31
N TYR A 90 -6.97 0.44 -9.77
CA TYR A 90 -6.82 -0.11 -11.11
C TYR A 90 -8.14 -0.66 -11.60
N ASP A 91 -8.39 -0.53 -12.91
CA ASP A 91 -9.53 -1.15 -13.58
C ASP A 91 -9.24 -2.65 -13.79
N LEU A 92 -9.60 -3.46 -12.80
CA LEU A 92 -9.41 -4.91 -12.83
C LEU A 92 -10.50 -5.60 -13.65
N MET A 93 -10.09 -6.48 -14.57
CA MET A 93 -10.99 -7.30 -15.36
C MET A 93 -11.11 -8.71 -14.76
N PRO A 94 -12.34 -9.26 -14.65
CA PRO A 94 -12.54 -10.62 -14.17
C PRO A 94 -11.80 -11.66 -15.02
N GLY A 95 -11.26 -12.69 -14.36
CA GLY A 95 -10.60 -13.81 -15.02
C GLY A 95 -9.18 -13.54 -15.53
N ILE A 96 -8.67 -12.32 -15.41
CA ILE A 96 -7.28 -11.97 -15.73
C ILE A 96 -6.37 -12.25 -14.52
N GLU A 97 -5.18 -12.78 -14.82
CA GLU A 97 -4.10 -12.95 -13.84
C GLU A 97 -3.18 -11.72 -13.89
N TYR A 98 -2.97 -11.12 -12.72
CA TYR A 98 -2.16 -9.93 -12.56
C TYR A 98 -0.94 -10.21 -11.70
N SER A 99 0.19 -9.61 -12.06
CA SER A 99 1.37 -9.54 -11.21
C SER A 99 1.42 -8.18 -10.53
N LEU A 100 1.31 -8.15 -9.21
CA LEU A 100 1.47 -6.95 -8.39
C LEU A 100 2.88 -6.91 -7.80
N ALA A 101 3.64 -5.88 -8.14
CA ALA A 101 4.87 -5.51 -7.44
C ALA A 101 4.57 -4.36 -6.46
N LEU A 102 5.05 -4.51 -5.22
CA LEU A 102 4.97 -3.50 -4.17
C LEU A 102 6.37 -3.17 -3.69
N THR A 103 6.67 -1.87 -3.56
CA THR A 103 7.85 -1.40 -2.83
C THR A 103 7.39 -0.53 -1.68
N TYR A 104 7.83 -0.84 -0.48
CA TYR A 104 7.50 -0.09 0.73
C TYR A 104 8.76 0.38 1.43
N GLY A 105 8.75 1.61 1.93
CA GLY A 105 9.84 2.21 2.68
C GLY A 105 10.18 3.61 2.22
N ASP A 106 11.03 4.28 2.97
CA ASP A 106 11.58 5.59 2.62
C ASP A 106 12.91 5.45 1.86
N ASP A 107 13.57 6.56 1.54
CA ASP A 107 14.85 6.56 0.82
C ASP A 107 15.99 5.86 1.59
N SER A 108 15.86 5.68 2.91
CA SER A 108 16.88 5.04 3.75
C SER A 108 16.75 3.52 3.80
N ALA A 109 15.53 2.99 3.67
CA ALA A 109 15.26 1.57 3.73
C ALA A 109 14.01 1.20 2.92
N ARG A 110 14.20 0.56 1.77
CA ARG A 110 13.13 0.03 0.91
C ARG A 110 13.11 -1.49 0.89
N VAL A 111 11.92 -2.06 0.92
CA VAL A 111 11.66 -3.49 0.72
C VAL A 111 10.68 -3.68 -0.42
N SER A 112 10.93 -4.68 -1.27
CA SER A 112 10.09 -4.97 -2.42
C SER A 112 9.59 -6.41 -2.40
N ALA A 113 8.36 -6.62 -2.86
CA ALA A 113 7.75 -7.93 -3.00
C ALA A 113 6.90 -8.00 -4.27
N ILE A 114 6.80 -9.19 -4.85
CA ILE A 114 5.97 -9.46 -6.04
C ILE A 114 5.02 -10.61 -5.70
N THR A 115 3.76 -10.48 -6.08
CA THR A 115 2.74 -11.53 -5.90
C THR A 115 1.81 -11.61 -7.11
N GLN A 116 1.30 -12.81 -7.39
CA GLN A 116 0.18 -12.96 -8.33
C GLN A 116 -1.14 -12.61 -7.63
N VAL A 117 -2.05 -12.00 -8.37
CA VAL A 117 -3.37 -11.60 -7.92
C VAL A 117 -4.36 -11.95 -9.03
N ARG A 118 -5.46 -12.61 -8.65
CA ARG A 118 -6.55 -12.94 -9.58
C ARG A 118 -7.80 -12.20 -9.16
N CYS A 119 -8.42 -11.50 -10.10
CA CYS A 119 -9.75 -10.96 -9.88
C CYS A 119 -10.77 -12.09 -10.08
N PRO A 120 -11.58 -12.41 -9.05
CA PRO A 120 -12.61 -13.45 -9.15
C PRO A 120 -13.67 -13.10 -10.19
#